data_AF-A0A538GKY1-F1
#
_entry.id   AF-A0A538GKY1-F1
#
_cell.length_a   1.000
_cell.length_b   1.000
_cell.length_c   1.000
_cell.angle_alpha   90.00
_cell.angle_beta   90.00
_cell.angle_gamma   90.00
#
_symmetry.space_group_name_H-M   'P 1'
#
loop_
_entity.id
_entity.type
_entity.pdbx_description
1 polymer ?
#
loop_
_entity_poly.entity_id
_entity_poly.type
_entity_poly.pdbx_seq_one_letter_code
_entity_poly.pdbx_strand_id
1 'polypeptide(L)' 'MFDIVFLDAEKDDYEELFRLVREKVEPGALVIADNVLSHPDPLARYSAARQADPTLLSVTVPLDRGLELSVLLR' A
#
# COMPACT_ATOMS: atom_id res chain seq x y z
N MET A 1 -16.90 -5.14 -1.46
CA MET A 1 -16.41 -3.89 -0.87
C MET A 1 -15.73 -4.24 0.42
N PHE A 2 -14.47 -3.83 0.57
CA PHE A 2 -13.65 -4.08 1.74
C PHE A 2 -13.29 -2.76 2.43
N ASP A 3 -13.31 -2.77 3.75
CA ASP A 3 -12.92 -1.61 4.57
C ASP A 3 -11.42 -1.63 4.89
N ILE A 4 -10.83 -2.83 4.95
CA ILE A 4 -9.41 -3.05 5.22
C ILE A 4 -8.89 -4.13 4.27
N VAL A 5 -7.74 -3.88 3.63
CA VAL A 5 -7.04 -4.85 2.80
C VAL A 5 -5.59 -4.97 3.25
N PHE A 6 -5.10 -6.20 3.40
CA PHE A 6 -3.72 -6.51 3.76
C PHE A 6 -3.03 -7.20 2.58
N LEU A 7 -1.91 -6.63 2.14
CA LEU A 7 -1.07 -7.11 1.05
C LEU A 7 0.22 -7.69 1.63
N ASP A 8 0.36 -9.00 1.51
CA ASP A 8 1.60 -9.75 1.75
C ASP A 8 1.71 -10.80 0.63
N ALA A 9 2.51 -10.48 -0.38
CA ALA A 9 2.57 -11.18 -1.65
C ALA A 9 3.97 -11.11 -2.28
N GLU A 10 4.12 -11.58 -3.52
CA GLU A 10 5.37 -11.39 -4.27
C GLU A 10 5.58 -9.89 -4.56
N LYS A 11 6.80 -9.40 -4.30
CA LYS A 11 7.14 -7.96 -4.34
C LYS A 11 6.85 -7.28 -5.67
N ASP A 12 6.96 -8.03 -6.78
CA ASP A 12 6.77 -7.50 -8.13
C ASP A 12 5.28 -7.28 -8.47
N ASP A 13 4.37 -7.92 -7.72
CA ASP A 13 2.93 -7.85 -7.95
C ASP A 13 2.25 -6.70 -7.18
N TYR A 14 2.95 -6.06 -6.24
CA TYR A 14 2.35 -5.08 -5.32
C TYR A 14 1.66 -3.91 -6.04
N GLU A 15 2.22 -3.44 -7.16
CA GLU A 15 1.59 -2.38 -7.96
C GLU A 15 0.24 -2.80 -8.54
N GLU A 16 0.20 -3.98 -9.15
CA GLU A 16 -1.00 -4.51 -9.78
C GLU A 16 -2.05 -4.91 -8.73
N LEU A 17 -1.61 -5.49 -7.61
CA LEU A 17 -2.48 -5.80 -6.48
C LEU A 17 -3.11 -4.53 -5.92
N PHE A 18 -2.34 -3.47 -5.71
CA PHE A 18 -2.89 -2.20 -5.25
C PHE A 18 -3.92 -1.63 -6.24
N ARG A 19 -3.65 -1.70 -7.55
CA ARG A 19 -4.61 -1.29 -8.59
C ARG A 19 -5.92 -2.06 -8.49
N LEU A 20 -5.87 -3.38 -8.34
CA LEU A 20 -7.04 -4.24 -8.15
C LEU A 20 -7.79 -3.93 -6.85
N VAL A 21 -7.06 -3.63 -5.77
CA VAL A 21 -7.65 -3.24 -4.49
C VAL A 21 -8.47 -1.97 -4.62
N ARG A 22 -8.00 -0.96 -5.37
CA ARG A 22 -8.76 0.29 -5.59
C ARG A 22 -10.14 0.06 -6.24
N GLU A 23 -10.33 -1.02 -6.99
CA GLU A 23 -11.62 -1.38 -7.57
C GLU A 23 -12.57 -2.08 -6.59
N LYS A 24 -12.11 -2.39 -5.37
CA LYS A 24 -12.82 -3.19 -4.36
C LYS A 24 -13.03 -2.46 -3.02
N VAL A 25 -12.58 -1.21 -2.91
CA VAL A 25 -12.62 -0.40 -1.69
C VAL A 25 -13.25 0.97 -1.96
N GLU A 26 -13.89 1.56 -0.96
CA GLU A 26 -14.44 2.92 -1.03
C GLU A 26 -13.46 3.92 -0.39
N PRO A 27 -13.63 5.25 -0.60
CA PRO A 27 -12.97 6.26 0.21
C PRO A 27 -13.15 5.99 1.73
N GLY A 28 -12.07 6.12 2.48
CA GLY A 28 -11.98 5.79 3.90
C GLY A 28 -11.39 4.41 4.21
N ALA A 29 -11.29 3.52 3.20
CA ALA A 29 -10.68 2.21 3.39
C ALA A 29 -9.17 2.28 3.61
N LEU A 30 -8.65 1.31 4.37
CA LEU A 30 -7.23 1.16 4.69
C LEU A 30 -6.61 0.02 3.89
N VAL A 31 -5.52 0.31 3.19
CA VAL A 31 -4.65 -0.69 2.57
C VAL A 31 -3.34 -0.75 3.35
N ILE A 32 -2.94 -1.97 3.72
CA ILE A 32 -1.73 -2.26 4.49
C ILE A 32 -0.83 -3.11 3.60
N ALA A 33 0.36 -2.65 3.27
CA ALA A 33 1.34 -3.45 2.53
C ALA A 33 2.52 -3.82 3.42
N ASP A 34 2.76 -5.12 3.59
CA ASP A 34 3.79 -5.65 4.48
C ASP A 34 5.17 -5.69 3.79
N ASN A 35 6.22 -5.72 4.61
CA ASN A 35 7.61 -5.98 4.22
C ASN A 35 8.26 -4.91 3.33
N VAL A 36 7.74 -3.68 3.28
CA VAL A 36 8.17 -2.65 2.32
C VAL A 36 9.60 -2.14 2.50
N LEU A 37 10.22 -2.35 3.67
CA LEU A 37 11.63 -2.04 3.92
C LEU A 37 12.58 -3.23 3.66
N SER A 38 12.06 -4.40 3.32
CA SER A 38 12.87 -5.61 3.12
C SER A 38 13.70 -5.59 1.84
N HIS A 39 13.19 -4.93 0.79
CA HIS A 39 13.80 -4.90 -0.53
C HIS A 39 13.74 -3.47 -1.11
N PRO A 40 14.85 -2.72 -1.14
CA PRO A 40 14.85 -1.32 -1.56
C PRO A 40 14.46 -1.09 -3.04
N ASP A 41 14.34 -2.14 -3.85
CA ASP A 41 13.76 -2.11 -5.20
C ASP A 41 13.09 -3.48 -5.42
N PRO A 42 11.77 -3.59 -5.70
CA PRO A 42 10.78 -2.59 -6.12
C PRO A 42 9.97 -1.89 -5.00
N LEU A 43 10.04 -2.36 -3.75
CA LEU A 43 9.09 -1.94 -2.71
C LEU A 43 9.26 -0.48 -2.26
N ALA A 44 10.46 0.10 -2.38
CA ALA A 44 10.64 1.53 -2.13
C ALA A 44 9.91 2.39 -3.17
N ARG A 45 9.85 1.96 -4.44
CA ARG A 45 9.04 2.64 -5.48
C ARG A 45 7.56 2.51 -5.16
N TYR A 46 7.17 1.33 -4.65
CA TYR A 46 5.81 1.13 -4.19
C TYR A 46 5.44 2.17 -3.12
N SER A 47 6.18 2.27 -2.02
CA SER A 47 5.87 3.25 -0.97
C SER A 47 5.91 4.69 -1.47
N ALA A 48 6.91 5.06 -2.29
CA ALA A 48 7.03 6.41 -2.84
C ALA A 48 5.82 6.80 -3.72
N ALA A 49 5.30 5.87 -4.52
CA ALA A 49 4.11 6.11 -5.34
C ALA A 49 2.87 6.37 -4.48
N ARG A 50 2.70 5.66 -3.34
CA ARG A 50 1.56 5.85 -2.42
C ARG A 50 1.66 7.17 -1.70
N GLN A 51 2.86 7.56 -1.31
CA GLN A 51 3.12 8.83 -0.62
C GLN A 51 3.00 10.05 -1.55
N ALA A 52 3.23 9.88 -2.85
CA ALA A 52 3.07 10.93 -3.85
C ALA A 52 1.63 11.07 -4.39
N ASP A 53 0.76 10.08 -4.19
CA ASP A 53 -0.61 10.09 -4.70
C ASP A 53 -1.51 11.01 -3.85
N PRO A 54 -2.03 12.13 -4.41
CA PRO A 54 -2.88 13.08 -3.68
C PRO A 54 -4.31 12.57 -3.42
N THR A 55 -4.62 11.34 -3.80
CA THR A 55 -5.87 10.64 -3.46
C THR A 55 -5.68 9.71 -2.27
N LEU A 56 -4.46 9.58 -1.74
CA LEU A 56 -4.11 8.75 -0.60
C LEU A 56 -3.56 9.62 0.54
N LEU A 57 -3.75 9.16 1.76
CA LEU A 57 -2.86 9.50 2.88
C LEU A 57 -2.03 8.26 3.17
N SER A 58 -0.72 8.33 2.93
CA SER A 58 0.17 7.18 3.10
C SER A 58 1.34 7.45 4.02
N VAL A 59 1.70 6.44 4.82
CA VAL A 59 2.86 6.49 5.71
C VAL A 59 3.52 5.11 5.82
N THR A 60 4.85 5.09 5.77
CA THR A 60 5.63 3.91 6.17
C THR A 60 5.80 3.91 7.69
N VAL A 61 5.27 2.89 8.36
CA VAL A 61 5.49 2.65 9.79
C VAL A 61 6.68 1.69 9.94
N PRO A 62 7.72 2.05 10.72
CA PRO A 62 8.90 1.21 10.93
C PRO A 62 8.63 0.10 11.97
N LEU A 63 7.58 -0.69 11.73
CA LEU A 63 7.25 -1.90 12.48
C LEU A 63 7.77 -3.11 11.71
N ASP A 64 8.48 -4.01 12.38
CA ASP A 64 9.12 -5.18 11.78
C ASP A 64 9.95 -4.82 10.53
N ARG A 65 9.58 -5.34 9.36
CA ARG A 65 10.25 -5.03 8.07
C ARG A 65 9.53 -3.94 7.27
N GLY A 66 8.76 -3.10 7.96
CA GLY A 66 8.05 -1.94 7.43
C GLY A 66 6.66 -2.27 6.92
N LEU A 67 5.69 -1.45 7.35
CA LEU A 67 4.32 -1.46 6.84
C LEU A 67 4.06 -0.15 6.10
N GLU A 68 3.61 -0.20 4.86
CA GLU A 68 3.00 0.96 4.22
C GLU A 68 1.50 0.97 4.51
N LEU A 69 1.03 2.01 5.20
CA LEU A 69 -0.38 2.22 5.50
C LEU A 69 -0.91 3.32 4.60
N SER A 70 -1.87 2.98 3.73
CA SER A 70 -2.50 3.93 2.81
C SER A 70 -4.00 3.99 3.04
N VAL A 71 -4.52 5.16 3.40
CA VAL A 71 -5.97 5.42 3.45
C VAL A 71 -6.40 6.09 2.15
N LEU A 72 -7.44 5.55 1.50
CA LEU A 72 -8.03 6.21 0.33
C LEU A 72 -8.85 7.41 0.77
N LEU A 73 -8.61 8.57 0.17
CA LEU A 73 -9.33 9.81 0.48
C LEU A 73 -10.48 10.08 -0.49
N ARG A 74 -10.38 9.56 -1.71
CA ARG A 74 -11.32 9.77 -2.83
C ARG A 74 -11.10 8.78 -3.95
#